data_AF-A0A5C2H4T3-F1
#
_entry.id   AF-A0A5C2H4T3-F1
#
_cell.length_a   1.000
_cell.length_b   1.000
_cell.length_c   1.000
_cell.angle_alpha   90.00
_cell.angle_beta   90.00
_cell.angle_gamma   90.00
#
_symmetry.space_group_name_H-M   'P 1'
#
loop_
_entity.id
_entity.type
_entity.pdbx_description
1 polymer ?
#
loop_
_entity_poly.entity_id
_entity_poly.type
_entity_poly.pdbx_seq_one_letter_code
_entity_poly.pdbx_strand_id
1 'polypeptide(L)'
;MKSLIKKIAKDYNVNHKALKYYIKDYGFKPKQISRLEILEILYENCTELFYTRMDSESNIVEFLHSNIMNSLISEMNILREVNNG
;
A
#
# COMPACT_ATOMS: atom_id res chain seq x y z
N MET A 1 6.30 -11.18 16.61
CA MET A 1 5.97 -11.10 15.16
C MET A 1 5.49 -9.69 14.83
N LYS A 2 6.21 -8.94 13.98
CA LYS A 2 5.70 -7.65 13.46
C LYS A 2 4.54 -7.94 12.50
N SER A 3 3.43 -7.21 12.65
CA SER A 3 2.28 -7.32 11.75
C SER A 3 2.71 -7.04 10.30
N LEU A 4 2.35 -7.93 9.37
CA LEU A 4 2.63 -7.78 7.93
C LEU A 4 2.16 -6.42 7.41
N ILE A 5 0.96 -6.01 7.82
CA ILE A 5 0.37 -4.69 7.52
C ILE A 5 1.27 -3.55 7.99
N LYS A 6 1.83 -3.63 9.21
CA LYS A 6 2.77 -2.60 9.70
C LYS A 6 4.08 -2.57 8.92
N LYS A 7 4.54 -3.72 8.42
CA LYS A 7 5.75 -3.80 7.57
C LYS A 7 5.48 -3.13 6.22
N ILE A 8 4.43 -3.55 5.51
CA ILE A 8 4.04 -2.99 4.22
C ILE A 8 3.75 -1.49 4.34
N ALA A 9 3.02 -1.08 5.38
CA ALA A 9 2.75 0.34 5.60
C ALA A 9 4.04 1.18 5.75
N LYS A 10 5.08 0.60 6.35
CA LYS A 10 6.39 1.24 6.44
C LYS A 10 7.12 1.25 5.09
N ASP A 11 7.12 0.11 4.39
CA ASP A 11 7.79 -0.07 3.09
C ASP A 11 7.28 0.96 2.06
N TYR A 12 5.96 1.22 2.07
CA TYR A 12 5.28 2.15 1.17
C TYR A 12 4.98 3.52 1.78
N ASN A 13 5.47 3.79 2.99
CA ASN A 13 5.28 5.05 3.70
C ASN A 13 3.81 5.53 3.77
N VAL A 14 2.91 4.61 4.11
CA VAL A 14 1.48 4.87 4.31
C VAL A 14 1.07 4.69 5.77
N ASN A 15 -0.11 5.21 6.14
CA ASN A 15 -0.63 5.04 7.48
C ASN A 15 -1.15 3.60 7.69
N HIS A 16 -0.49 2.84 8.57
CA HIS A 16 -0.85 1.45 8.84
C HIS A 16 -2.27 1.27 9.44
N LYS A 17 -2.85 2.29 10.09
CA LYS A 17 -4.23 2.24 10.58
C LYS A 17 -5.22 2.40 9.44
N ALA A 18 -4.96 3.34 8.52
CA ALA A 18 -5.76 3.52 7.31
C ALA A 18 -5.69 2.26 6.44
N LEU A 19 -4.50 1.72 6.17
CA LEU A 19 -4.36 0.47 5.42
C LEU A 19 -5.13 -0.68 6.07
N LYS A 20 -5.07 -0.82 7.40
CA LYS A 20 -5.84 -1.84 8.12
C LYS A 20 -7.36 -1.64 8.02
N TYR A 21 -7.83 -0.41 7.84
CA TYR A 21 -9.24 -0.11 7.63
C TYR A 21 -9.71 -0.68 6.28
N TYR A 22 -9.05 -0.33 5.17
CA TYR A 22 -9.40 -0.87 3.84
C TYR A 22 -9.32 -2.40 3.79
N ILE A 23 -8.30 -2.99 4.40
CA ILE A 23 -8.20 -4.46 4.50
C ILE A 23 -9.47 -5.09 5.08
N LYS A 24 -10.05 -4.47 6.11
CA LYS A 24 -11.31 -4.96 6.70
C LYS A 24 -12.52 -4.62 5.87
N ASP A 25 -12.53 -3.46 5.23
CA ASP A 25 -13.60 -2.97 4.37
C ASP A 25 -13.81 -3.90 3.16
N TYR A 26 -12.71 -4.38 2.58
CA TYR A 26 -12.67 -5.42 1.55
C TYR A 26 -13.02 -6.83 2.07
N GLY A 27 -13.36 -6.98 3.36
CA GLY A 27 -13.78 -8.26 3.95
C GLY A 27 -12.63 -9.17 4.40
N PHE A 28 -11.37 -8.76 4.29
CA PHE A 28 -10.24 -9.60 4.69
C PHE A 28 -9.99 -9.58 6.19
N LYS A 29 -9.54 -10.73 6.72
CA LYS A 29 -9.04 -10.83 8.09
C LYS A 29 -7.58 -10.38 8.14
N PRO A 30 -7.20 -9.35 8.93
CA PRO A 30 -5.85 -8.77 8.96
C PRO A 30 -4.69 -9.74 9.30
N LYS A 31 -5.00 -10.93 9.84
CA LYS A 31 -4.01 -11.96 10.19
C LYS A 31 -3.83 -13.04 9.11
N GLN A 32 -4.75 -13.10 8.14
CA GLN A 32 -4.79 -14.15 7.11
C GLN A 32 -4.53 -13.60 5.70
N ILE A 33 -4.66 -12.28 5.52
CA ILE A 33 -4.38 -11.61 4.26
C ILE A 33 -2.90 -11.77 3.86
N SER A 34 -2.69 -12.11 2.60
CA SER A 34 -1.39 -12.26 1.96
C SER A 34 -0.74 -10.90 1.69
N ARG A 35 0.56 -10.91 1.36
CA ARG A 35 1.25 -9.69 0.95
C ARG A 35 0.64 -9.13 -0.35
N LEU A 36 0.38 -9.98 -1.33
CA LEU A 36 -0.18 -9.56 -2.63
C LEU A 36 -1.52 -8.84 -2.47
N GLU A 37 -2.46 -9.43 -1.71
CA GLU A 37 -3.77 -8.81 -1.47
C GLU A 37 -3.65 -7.44 -0.76
N ILE A 38 -2.69 -7.28 0.18
CA ILE A 38 -2.44 -5.97 0.80
C ILE A 38 -1.92 -4.96 -0.22
N LEU A 39 -1.04 -5.37 -1.15
CA LEU A 39 -0.49 -4.49 -2.18
C LEU A 39 -1.57 -4.10 -3.22
N GLU A 40 -2.48 -5.01 -3.55
CA GLU A 40 -3.63 -4.73 -4.42
C GLU A 40 -4.56 -3.69 -3.79
N ILE A 41 -4.88 -3.84 -2.50
CA ILE A 41 -5.66 -2.84 -1.76
C ILE A 41 -4.94 -1.49 -1.72
N LEU A 42 -3.61 -1.47 -1.58
CA LEU A 42 -2.82 -0.24 -1.66
C LEU A 42 -2.92 0.44 -3.02
N TYR A 43 -2.86 -0.34 -4.09
CA TYR A 43 -2.93 0.15 -5.46
C TYR A 43 -4.32 0.73 -5.77
N GLU A 44 -5.38 0.01 -5.43
CA GLU A 44 -6.76 0.44 -5.67
C GLU A 44 -7.13 1.69 -4.87
N ASN A 45 -6.62 1.83 -3.64
CA ASN A 45 -6.92 2.95 -2.76
C ASN A 45 -5.75 3.96 -2.70
N CYS A 46 -4.97 4.03 -3.78
CA CYS A 46 -3.70 4.75 -3.75
C CYS A 46 -3.86 6.25 -3.49
N THR A 47 -4.90 6.87 -4.03
CA THR A 47 -5.21 8.29 -3.81
C THR A 47 -5.50 8.63 -2.35
N GLU A 48 -6.09 7.70 -1.60
CA GLU A 48 -6.50 7.88 -0.21
C GLU A 48 -5.41 7.45 0.77
N LEU A 49 -4.62 6.42 0.41
CA LEU A 49 -3.58 5.83 1.27
C LEU A 49 -2.22 6.50 1.11
N PHE A 50 -1.85 6.85 -0.11
CA PHE A 50 -0.66 7.65 -0.39
C PHE A 50 -1.06 9.11 -0.23
N TYR A 51 -1.05 9.58 1.03
CA TYR A 51 -1.31 10.97 1.35
C TYR A 51 -0.53 11.87 0.39
N THR A 52 -1.23 12.83 -0.16
CA THR A 52 -0.59 13.99 -0.75
C THR A 52 0.07 14.78 0.36
N ARG A 53 1.41 14.87 0.32
CA ARG A 53 2.07 15.88 1.14
C ARG A 53 1.74 17.21 0.50
N MET A 54 0.95 18.01 1.21
CA MET A 54 0.92 19.43 0.94
C MET A 54 2.31 19.94 1.29
N ASP A 55 3.10 20.23 0.27
CA ASP A 55 4.33 20.97 0.45
C ASP A 55 3.95 22.37 0.95
N SER A 56 4.38 22.69 2.17
CA SER A 56 4.09 23.95 2.84
C SER A 56 4.69 25.16 2.13
N GLU A 57 5.70 24.97 1.27
CA GLU A 57 6.33 26.04 0.50
C GLU A 57 5.65 26.25 -0.86
N SER A 58 5.21 25.17 -1.52
CA SER A 58 4.66 25.26 -2.88
C SER A 58 3.13 25.22 -2.96
N ASN A 59 2.41 24.89 -1.88
CA ASN A 59 0.97 24.56 -1.90
C ASN A 59 0.60 23.47 -2.92
N ILE A 60 1.59 22.69 -3.39
CA ILE A 60 1.38 21.60 -4.32
C ILE A 60 1.05 20.34 -3.52
N VAL A 61 0.01 19.67 -3.99
CA VAL A 61 -0.47 18.37 -3.51
C VAL A 61 0.40 17.31 -4.20
N GLU A 62 1.53 16.95 -3.61
CA GLU A 62 2.43 15.95 -4.19
C GLU A 62 1.98 14.53 -3.82
N PHE A 63 1.59 13.76 -4.84
CA PHE A 63 1.46 12.32 -4.69
C PHE A 63 2.81 11.71 -4.33
N LEU A 64 2.81 10.77 -3.39
CA LEU A 64 4.01 10.08 -2.93
C LEU A 64 4.77 9.53 -4.16
N HIS A 65 5.94 10.11 -4.44
CA HIS A 65 6.83 9.90 -5.59
C HIS A 65 6.51 8.71 -6.51
N SER A 66 6.43 8.94 -7.82
CA SER A 66 6.22 7.92 -8.87
C SER A 66 7.08 6.65 -8.72
N ASN A 67 8.28 6.77 -8.16
CA ASN A 67 9.16 5.66 -7.83
C ASN A 67 8.50 4.63 -6.89
N ILE A 68 7.72 5.07 -5.90
CA ILE A 68 7.04 4.18 -4.95
C ILE A 68 5.93 3.40 -5.65
N MET A 69 5.21 4.02 -6.57
CA MET A 69 4.21 3.34 -7.40
C MET A 69 4.86 2.34 -8.35
N ASN A 70 6.00 2.67 -8.96
CA ASN A 70 6.75 1.73 -9.79
C ASN A 70 7.24 0.53 -8.97
N SER A 71 7.73 0.74 -7.75
CA SER A 71 8.11 -0.34 -6.84
C SER A 71 6.91 -1.21 -6.46
N LEU A 72 5.75 -0.60 -6.19
CA LEU A 72 4.51 -1.30 -5.88
C LEU A 72 4.10 -2.24 -7.02
N ILE A 73 4.01 -1.71 -8.24
CA ILE A 73 3.58 -2.47 -9.42
C ILE A 73 4.58 -3.60 -9.72
N SER A 74 5.88 -3.30 -9.64
CA SER A 74 6.94 -4.30 -9.86
C SER A 74 6.82 -5.47 -8.86
N GLU A 75 6.63 -5.15 -7.57
CA GLU A 75 6.47 -6.18 -6.54
C GLU A 75 5.20 -7.02 -6.75
N MET A 76 4.07 -6.38 -7.11
CA MET A 76 2.83 -7.09 -7.41
C MET A 76 3.00 -8.07 -8.57
N ASN A 77 3.69 -7.67 -9.64
CA ASN A 77 3.94 -8.53 -10.79
C ASN A 77 4.79 -9.74 -10.42
N ILE A 78 5.88 -9.54 -9.66
CA ILE A 78 6.72 -10.64 -9.16
C ILE A 78 5.90 -11.63 -8.32
N LEU A 79 5.05 -11.14 -7.42
CA LEU A 79 4.22 -12.00 -6.58
C LEU A 79 3.14 -12.75 -7.38
N ARG A 80 2.58 -12.14 -8.42
CA ARG A 80 1.63 -12.79 -9.33
C ARG A 80 2.28 -13.89 -10.14
N GLU A 81 3.48 -13.66 -10.66
CA GLU A 81 4.24 -14.69 -11.39
C GLU A 81 4.55 -15.89 -10.50
N VAL A 82 4.97 -15.66 -9.25
CA VAL A 82 5.22 -16.74 -8.28
C VAL A 82 3.96 -17.53 -7.93
N ASN A 83 2.78 -16.87 -7.88
CA ASN A 83 1.51 -17.54 -7.56
C ASN A 83 0.90 -18.28 -8.76
N ASN A 84 1.28 -17.92 -9.98
CA ASN A 84 0.81 -18.54 -11.23
C ASN A 84 1.74 -19.65 -11.76
N GLY A 85 2.88 -19.88 -11.08
CA GLY A 85 3.90 -20.89 -11.42
C GLY A 85 3.80 -22.17 -10.60
#